data_AF-A0AAW4KUP9-F1
#
_entry.id   AF-A0AAW4KUP9-F1
#
_cell.length_a   1.000
_cell.length_b   1.000
_cell.length_c   1.000
_cell.angle_alpha   90.00
_cell.angle_beta   90.00
_cell.angle_gamma   90.00
#
_symmetry.space_group_name_H-M   'P 1'
#
loop_
_entity.id
_entity.type
_entity.pdbx_description
1 polymer ?
#
loop_
_entity_poly.entity_id
_entity_poly.type
_entity_poly.pdbx_seq_one_letter_code
_entity_poly.pdbx_strand_id
1 'polypeptide(L)'
;EATRAAYSECTDWLSALVQYLQANRDYLLDAVKTRLPGVVMHAPQGTFLAWLDCSALGLDDPQQFFLEEARVGLSAGIEFGDDSQQFVRLNFGCPRAMLEEGVQRMERALRQR
;
A
#
# COMPACT_ATOMS: atom_id res chain seq x y z
N GLU A 1 6.39 -22.47 -21.42
CA GLU A 1 5.49 -23.21 -20.51
C GLU A 1 4.71 -22.35 -19.49
N ALA A 2 5.32 -21.67 -18.49
CA ALA A 2 4.56 -20.97 -17.44
C ALA A 2 3.51 -19.94 -17.94
N THR A 3 3.88 -19.08 -18.89
CA THR A 3 2.96 -18.10 -19.51
C THR A 3 1.79 -18.76 -20.23
N ARG A 4 2.01 -19.90 -20.91
CA ARG A 4 0.96 -20.65 -21.59
C ARG A 4 -0.06 -21.15 -20.57
N ALA A 5 0.40 -21.84 -19.52
CA ALA A 5 -0.46 -22.34 -18.45
C ALA A 5 -1.24 -21.20 -17.77
N ALA A 6 -0.59 -20.07 -17.47
CA ALA A 6 -1.26 -18.90 -16.89
C ALA A 6 -2.44 -18.41 -17.75
N TYR A 7 -2.28 -18.39 -19.08
CA TYR A 7 -3.34 -17.97 -20.01
C TYR A 7 -4.42 -19.04 -20.24
N SER A 8 -4.06 -20.32 -20.30
CA SER A 8 -5.01 -21.38 -20.67
C SER A 8 -5.72 -22.04 -19.48
N GLU A 9 -5.14 -21.98 -18.28
CA GLU A 9 -5.54 -22.85 -17.16
C GLU A 9 -5.81 -22.10 -15.84
N CYS A 10 -5.45 -20.81 -15.72
CA CYS A 10 -5.47 -20.10 -14.43
C CYS A 10 -6.60 -19.06 -14.27
N THR A 11 -7.62 -19.07 -15.13
CA THR A 11 -8.73 -18.09 -15.07
C THR A 11 -9.45 -18.07 -13.73
N ASP A 12 -9.71 -19.23 -13.13
CA ASP A 12 -10.40 -19.33 -11.83
C ASP A 12 -9.52 -18.77 -10.70
N TRP A 13 -8.23 -19.08 -10.73
CA TRP A 13 -7.25 -18.53 -9.79
C TRP A 13 -7.16 -17.01 -9.92
N LEU A 14 -7.11 -16.48 -11.14
CA LEU A 14 -7.07 -15.04 -11.39
C LEU A 14 -8.32 -14.36 -10.85
N SER A 15 -9.50 -14.95 -11.09
CA SER A 15 -10.78 -14.42 -10.60
C SER A 15 -10.82 -14.37 -9.08
N ALA A 16 -10.36 -15.43 -8.40
CA ALA A 16 -10.25 -15.47 -6.96
C ALA A 16 -9.22 -14.45 -6.42
N LEU A 17 -8.07 -14.32 -7.08
CA LEU A 17 -7.04 -13.35 -6.72
C LEU A 17 -7.57 -11.91 -6.82
N VAL A 18 -8.27 -11.57 -7.90
CA VAL A 18 -8.84 -10.22 -8.09
C VAL A 18 -9.81 -9.89 -6.95
N GLN A 19 -10.70 -10.82 -6.58
CA GLN A 19 -11.62 -10.63 -5.44
C GLN A 19 -10.86 -10.43 -4.13
N TYR A 20 -9.79 -11.20 -3.89
CA TYR A 20 -8.94 -11.06 -2.71
C TYR A 20 -8.25 -9.70 -2.65
N LEU A 21 -7.68 -9.25 -3.78
CA LEU A 21 -7.00 -7.96 -3.89
C LEU A 21 -7.97 -6.79 -3.73
N GLN A 22 -9.19 -6.90 -4.26
CA GLN A 22 -10.25 -5.92 -4.03
C GLN A 22 -10.58 -5.81 -2.55
N ALA A 23 -10.76 -6.94 -1.85
CA ALA A 23 -10.98 -6.91 -0.42
C ALA A 23 -9.81 -6.27 0.33
N ASN A 24 -8.55 -6.54 -0.05
CA ASN A 24 -7.36 -5.92 0.55
C ASN A 24 -7.32 -4.41 0.33
N ARG A 25 -7.63 -3.95 -0.90
CA ARG A 25 -7.75 -2.54 -1.23
C ARG A 25 -8.80 -1.85 -0.37
N ASP A 26 -9.97 -2.46 -0.24
CA ASP A 26 -11.10 -1.85 0.49
C ASP A 26 -10.80 -1.76 1.99
N TYR A 27 -10.15 -2.78 2.56
CA TYR A 27 -9.60 -2.70 3.92
C TYR A 27 -8.55 -1.60 4.06
N LEU A 28 -7.59 -1.52 3.15
CA LEU A 28 -6.53 -0.51 3.22
C LEU A 28 -7.12 0.90 3.15
N LEU A 29 -8.11 1.12 2.28
CA LEU A 29 -8.78 2.41 2.15
C LEU A 29 -9.45 2.83 3.47
N ASP A 30 -10.19 1.91 4.11
CA ASP A 30 -10.81 2.16 5.41
C ASP A 30 -9.76 2.38 6.51
N ALA A 31 -8.72 1.55 6.54
CA ALA A 31 -7.68 1.61 7.55
C ALA A 31 -6.83 2.89 7.44
N VAL A 32 -6.49 3.34 6.21
CA VAL A 32 -5.81 4.64 6.00
C VAL A 32 -6.70 5.76 6.52
N LYS A 33 -7.98 5.79 6.14
CA LYS A 33 -8.92 6.83 6.53
C LYS A 33 -9.14 6.91 8.05
N THR A 34 -9.16 5.78 8.73
CA THR A 34 -9.53 5.70 10.16
C THR A 34 -8.35 5.66 11.11
N ARG A 35 -7.19 5.12 10.68
CA ARG A 35 -6.04 4.83 11.56
C ARG A 35 -4.80 5.65 11.26
N LEU A 36 -4.69 6.24 10.06
CA LEU A 36 -3.51 7.00 9.62
C LEU A 36 -3.87 8.47 9.38
N PRO A 37 -4.17 9.26 10.44
CA PRO A 37 -4.52 10.67 10.27
C PRO A 37 -3.39 11.43 9.58
N GLY A 38 -3.73 12.20 8.54
CA GLY A 38 -2.77 12.93 7.70
C GLY A 38 -2.21 12.12 6.53
N VAL A 39 -2.61 10.84 6.36
CA VAL A 39 -2.37 10.07 5.13
C VAL A 39 -3.66 10.03 4.32
N VAL A 40 -3.56 10.34 3.03
CA VAL A 40 -4.69 10.26 2.09
C VAL A 40 -4.44 9.18 1.06
N MET A 41 -5.46 8.38 0.77
CA MET A 41 -5.45 7.37 -0.28
C MET A 41 -6.71 7.50 -1.13
N HIS A 42 -6.55 7.47 -2.44
CA HIS A 42 -7.66 7.27 -3.37
C HIS A 42 -7.77 5.80 -3.76
N ALA A 43 -8.99 5.28 -3.90
CA ALA A 43 -9.23 3.90 -4.27
C ALA A 43 -8.69 3.63 -5.70
N PRO A 44 -7.67 2.76 -5.86
CA PRO A 44 -7.18 2.42 -7.19
C PRO A 44 -8.22 1.62 -7.98
N GLN A 45 -8.38 1.97 -9.25
CA GLN A 45 -9.26 1.27 -10.21
C GLN A 45 -8.61 -0.01 -10.76
N GLY A 46 -7.28 -0.12 -10.67
CA GLY A 46 -6.51 -1.28 -11.10
C GLY A 46 -5.15 -1.35 -10.40
N THR A 47 -4.39 -2.39 -10.71
CA THR A 47 -3.15 -2.80 -10.00
C THR A 47 -3.39 -3.29 -8.56
N PHE A 48 -2.33 -3.83 -7.94
CA PHE A 48 -2.26 -4.17 -6.52
C PHE A 48 -1.40 -3.16 -5.73
N LEU A 49 -1.29 -1.92 -6.24
CA LEU A 49 -0.44 -0.87 -5.68
C LEU A 49 -1.31 0.34 -5.27
N ALA A 50 -1.15 0.79 -4.03
CA ALA A 50 -1.81 1.95 -3.46
C ALA A 50 -0.85 3.13 -3.43
N TRP A 51 -1.36 4.31 -3.76
CA TRP A 51 -0.64 5.57 -3.71
C TRP A 51 -1.11 6.35 -2.49
N LEU A 52 -0.19 6.60 -1.56
CA LEU A 52 -0.47 7.26 -0.30
C LEU A 52 0.17 8.65 -0.31
N ASP A 53 -0.65 9.68 -0.14
CA ASP A 53 -0.22 11.06 0.06
C ASP A 53 0.07 11.26 1.55
N CYS A 54 1.31 11.62 1.87
CA CYS A 54 1.78 11.89 3.22
C CYS A 54 2.10 13.38 3.46
N SER A 55 1.72 14.28 2.54
CA SER A 55 2.06 15.70 2.60
C SER A 55 1.57 16.41 3.87
N ALA A 56 0.43 15.98 4.42
CA ALA A 56 -0.11 16.53 5.67
C ALA A 56 0.62 16.03 6.93
N LEU A 57 1.57 15.10 6.79
CA LEU A 57 2.36 14.60 7.92
C LEU A 57 3.50 15.54 8.30
N GLY A 58 3.97 16.42 7.43
CA GLY A 58 5.12 17.29 7.71
C GLY A 58 6.42 16.50 7.94
N LEU A 59 6.59 15.38 7.22
CA LEU A 59 7.81 14.57 7.24
C LEU A 59 8.74 15.01 6.09
N ASP A 60 10.05 15.01 6.33
CA ASP A 60 11.03 15.32 5.29
C ASP A 60 11.07 14.23 4.20
N ASP A 61 11.08 12.97 4.64
CA ASP A 61 11.01 11.77 3.79
C ASP A 61 10.07 10.73 4.42
N PRO A 62 8.82 10.62 3.92
CA PRO A 62 7.86 9.65 4.43
C PRO A 62 8.31 8.19 4.24
N GLN A 63 9.02 7.87 3.15
CA GLN A 63 9.46 6.50 2.89
C GLN A 63 10.51 6.09 3.92
N GLN A 64 11.52 6.93 4.13
CA GLN A 64 12.58 6.68 5.11
C GLN A 64 11.98 6.57 6.53
N PHE A 65 11.07 7.47 6.90
CA PHE A 65 10.37 7.41 8.19
C PHE A 65 9.68 6.07 8.41
N PHE A 66 8.85 5.60 7.47
CA PHE A 66 8.15 4.31 7.64
C PHE A 66 9.10 3.11 7.61
N LEU A 67 10.22 3.19 6.89
CA LEU A 67 11.22 2.14 6.87
C LEU A 67 11.94 2.03 8.23
N GLU A 68 12.35 3.15 8.80
CA GLU A 68 13.15 3.19 10.02
C GLU A 68 12.31 3.00 11.28
N GLU A 69 11.21 3.75 11.39
CA GLU A 69 10.37 3.79 12.60
C GLU A 69 9.28 2.71 12.61
N ALA A 70 8.65 2.45 11.46
CA ALA A 70 7.59 1.43 11.35
C ALA A 70 8.11 0.06 10.90
N ARG A 71 9.35 -0.04 10.39
CA ARG A 71 9.88 -1.26 9.76
C ARG A 71 8.98 -1.75 8.61
N VAL A 72 8.47 -0.81 7.81
CA VAL A 72 7.62 -1.06 6.64
C VAL A 72 8.32 -0.51 5.40
N GLY A 73 8.70 -1.40 4.49
CA GLY A 73 9.29 -1.02 3.20
C GLY A 73 8.22 -0.58 2.21
N LEU A 74 8.33 0.64 1.71
CA LEU A 74 7.46 1.24 0.70
C LEU A 74 8.33 1.76 -0.45
N SER A 75 7.79 1.86 -1.67
CA SER A 75 8.52 2.57 -2.75
C SER A 75 8.40 4.07 -2.52
N ALA A 76 9.52 4.80 -2.63
CA ALA A 76 9.53 6.25 -2.48
C ALA A 76 8.82 6.90 -3.67
N GLY A 77 7.97 7.90 -3.40
CA GLY A 77 7.21 8.56 -4.45
C GLY A 77 8.11 9.22 -5.49
N ILE A 78 9.22 9.82 -5.05
CA ILE A 78 10.20 10.49 -5.90
C ILE A 78 10.73 9.64 -7.07
N GLU A 79 10.73 8.31 -6.95
CA GLU A 79 11.10 7.39 -8.04
C GLU A 79 10.12 7.44 -9.23
N PHE A 80 8.93 8.01 -9.03
CA PHE A 80 7.84 8.13 -10.00
C PHE A 80 7.62 9.56 -10.51
N GLY A 81 8.35 10.55 -9.99
CA GLY A 81 8.35 11.93 -10.46
C GLY A 81 8.68 12.95 -9.37
N ASP A 82 9.27 14.08 -9.77
CA ASP A 82 9.80 15.10 -8.86
C ASP A 82 8.74 15.71 -7.92
N ASP A 83 7.50 15.83 -8.39
CA ASP A 83 6.37 16.39 -7.62
C ASP A 83 5.78 15.41 -6.59
N SER A 84 6.39 14.24 -6.41
CA SER A 84 5.85 13.18 -5.55
C SER A 84 6.72 12.79 -4.36
N GLN A 85 7.63 13.68 -3.94
CA GLN A 85 8.49 13.47 -2.76
C GLN A 85 7.71 13.08 -1.49
N GLN A 86 6.50 13.63 -1.31
CA GLN A 86 5.66 13.38 -0.14
C GLN A 86 4.74 12.16 -0.28
N PHE A 87 4.91 11.36 -1.33
CA PHE A 87 4.11 10.18 -1.58
C PHE A 87 4.90 8.89 -1.33
N VAL A 88 4.17 7.83 -1.01
CA VAL A 88 4.72 6.47 -0.93
C VAL A 88 3.80 5.48 -1.61
N ARG A 89 4.38 4.45 -2.22
CA ARG A 89 3.62 3.36 -2.85
C ARG A 89 3.62 2.13 -1.97
N LEU A 90 2.43 1.67 -1.60
CA LEU A 90 2.22 0.45 -0.84
C LEU A 90 1.76 -0.68 -1.76
N ASN A 91 2.39 -1.84 -1.65
CA ASN A 91 1.94 -3.06 -2.33
C ASN A 91 0.99 -3.86 -1.42
N PHE A 92 -0.28 -3.97 -1.82
CA PHE A 92 -1.30 -4.74 -1.08
C PHE A 92 -1.56 -6.13 -1.69
N GLY A 93 -0.73 -6.54 -2.66
CA GLY A 93 -0.66 -7.88 -3.23
C GLY A 93 0.02 -8.90 -2.31
N CYS A 94 -0.35 -8.89 -1.03
CA CYS A 94 0.20 -9.74 0.02
C CYS A 94 -0.93 -10.37 0.86
N PRO A 95 -0.64 -11.35 1.74
CA PRO A 95 -1.63 -11.87 2.66
C PRO A 95 -2.22 -10.75 3.55
N ARG A 96 -3.53 -10.78 3.78
CA ARG A 96 -4.26 -9.81 4.60
C ARG A 96 -3.59 -9.54 5.95
N ALA A 97 -3.16 -10.59 6.65
CA ALA A 97 -2.51 -10.46 7.95
C ALA A 97 -1.22 -9.61 7.89
N MET A 98 -0.44 -9.74 6.81
CA MET A 98 0.76 -8.93 6.60
C MET A 98 0.42 -7.48 6.30
N LEU A 99 -0.64 -7.23 5.51
CA LEU A 99 -1.14 -5.88 5.24
C LEU A 99 -1.65 -5.20 6.53
N GLU A 100 -2.41 -5.93 7.34
CA GLU A 100 -2.92 -5.47 8.64
C GLU A 100 -1.79 -5.10 9.59
N GLU A 101 -0.77 -5.96 9.69
CA GLU A 101 0.41 -5.72 10.50
C GLU A 101 1.19 -4.49 10.03
N GLY A 102 1.41 -4.35 8.72
CA GLY A 102 2.09 -3.18 8.14
C GLY A 102 1.37 -1.88 8.49
N VAL A 103 0.05 -1.83 8.32
CA VAL A 103 -0.76 -0.65 8.68
C VAL A 103 -0.69 -0.37 10.18
N GLN A 104 -0.76 -1.40 11.03
CA GLN A 104 -0.65 -1.22 12.48
C GLN A 104 0.72 -0.65 12.90
N ARG A 105 1.80 -1.10 12.25
CA ARG A 105 3.14 -0.56 12.51
C ARG A 105 3.26 0.90 12.08
N MET A 106 2.72 1.26 10.90
CA MET A 106 2.67 2.64 10.43
C MET A 106 1.89 3.54 11.40
N GLU A 107 0.71 3.09 11.85
CA GLU A 107 -0.10 3.79 12.85
C GLU A 107 0.68 4.02 14.15
N ARG A 108 1.39 3.00 14.64
CA ARG A 108 2.20 3.13 15.86
C ARG A 108 3.31 4.18 15.71
N ALA A 109 4.04 4.15 14.59
CA ALA A 109 5.12 5.11 14.34
C ALA A 109 4.59 6.55 14.28
N LEU A 110 3.46 6.79 13.60
CA LEU A 110 2.85 8.12 13.53
C LEU A 110 2.38 8.66 14.89
N ARG A 111 1.97 7.78 15.81
CA ARG A 111 1.57 8.17 17.18
C ARG A 111 2.75 8.43 18.11
N GLN A 112 3.93 7.95 17.78
CA GLN A 112 5.13 8.04 18.63
C GLN A 112 6.07 9.18 18.23
N ARG A 113 5.74 9.92 17.17
CA ARG A 113 6.50 11.06 16.67
C ARG A 113 6.25 12.34 17.47
#